data_AF-A0A1G2XZY0-F1
#
_entry.id   AF-A0A1G2XZY0-F1
#
_cell.length_a   1.000
_cell.length_b   1.000
_cell.length_c   1.000
_cell.angle_alpha   90.00
_cell.angle_beta   90.00
_cell.angle_gamma   90.00
#
_symmetry.space_group_name_H-M   'P 1'
#
loop_
_entity.id
_entity.type
_entity.pdbx_description
1 polymer ?
#
loop_
_entity_poly.entity_id
_entity_poly.type
_entity_poly.pdbx_seq_one_letter_code
_entity_poly.pdbx_strand_id
1 'polypeptide(L)'
;MEIIPEFEWYKIVKELKRYKGTTILIGAVDTGKSTFTKYLIKELLTNKVKVSLVDSDIGQSSLGIPGIISMKRFDKPKDFDSFKPDKIFFVGDINPARKISIMVDGTMEMIDIARTEGVKTILVDTTGLIAGNEGMTLKMGKIIAIKPKHILALQEGDELEHILSLIEGICIHRLTVSPYARKRKQKERIEYRSKKYLEYFKGSRTIKLLHRRFEFFYNGKKIDIQEEPIKAGCLIGINRNDKTVALGIFMGLLLDKMFLKSPLKSFKGINRIVVGDIVP
;
A
#
# COMPACT_ATOMS: atom_id res chain seq x y z
N MET A 1 8.15 13.52 14.40
CA MET A 1 7.72 14.60 13.49
C MET A 1 6.43 15.14 14.06
N GLU A 2 6.46 16.38 14.50
CA GLU A 2 5.28 17.12 14.94
C GLU A 2 4.40 17.35 13.72
N ILE A 3 3.09 17.12 13.87
CA ILE A 3 2.10 17.39 12.83
C ILE A 3 1.48 18.73 13.19
N ILE A 4 1.62 19.71 12.30
CA ILE A 4 0.98 21.02 12.45
C ILE A 4 -0.36 20.94 11.72
N PRO A 5 -1.50 20.97 12.44
CA PRO A 5 -2.81 20.82 11.82
C PRO A 5 -3.27 22.12 11.16
N GLU A 6 -3.82 22.02 9.95
CA GLU A 6 -4.49 23.13 9.26
C GLU A 6 -5.95 23.26 9.73
N PHE A 7 -6.50 24.48 9.73
CA PHE A 7 -7.87 24.72 10.20
C PHE A 7 -8.92 23.89 9.42
N GLU A 8 -8.72 23.72 8.11
CA GLU A 8 -9.59 22.92 7.25
C GLU A 8 -9.62 21.43 7.64
N TRP A 9 -8.55 20.90 8.24
CA TRP A 9 -8.47 19.48 8.63
C TRP A 9 -9.46 19.12 9.74
N TYR A 10 -9.76 20.05 10.66
CA TYR A 10 -10.76 19.83 11.70
C TYR A 10 -12.16 19.62 11.13
N LYS A 11 -12.50 20.29 10.02
CA LYS A 11 -13.78 20.08 9.33
C LYS A 11 -13.85 18.68 8.75
N ILE A 12 -12.75 18.21 8.14
CA ILE A 12 -12.66 16.85 7.60
C ILE A 12 -12.85 15.79 8.68
N VAL A 13 -12.23 15.94 9.85
CA VAL A 13 -12.41 15.01 10.97
C VAL A 13 -13.89 14.90 11.37
N LYS A 14 -14.60 16.03 11.44
CA LYS A 14 -16.05 16.04 11.76
C LYS A 14 -16.87 15.31 10.69
N GLU A 15 -16.59 15.56 9.42
CA GLU A 15 -17.25 14.92 8.28
C GLU A 15 -17.04 13.40 8.29
N LEU A 16 -15.79 12.95 8.42
CA LEU A 16 -15.45 11.52 8.44
C LEU A 16 -16.03 10.79 9.65
N LYS A 17 -16.13 11.47 10.80
CA LYS A 17 -16.80 10.94 12.00
C LYS A 17 -18.30 10.75 11.78
N ARG A 18 -18.96 11.74 11.16
CA ARG A 18 -20.41 11.75 10.91
C ARG A 18 -20.81 10.74 9.85
N TYR A 19 -20.14 10.76 8.71
CA TYR A 19 -20.56 10.04 7.52
C TYR A 19 -19.86 8.69 7.34
N LYS A 20 -18.67 8.49 7.91
CA LYS A 20 -17.87 7.26 7.82
C LYS A 20 -17.73 6.76 6.37
N GLY A 21 -17.33 5.51 6.17
CA GLY A 21 -17.12 4.92 4.86
C GLY A 21 -15.68 4.98 4.39
N THR A 22 -15.47 4.58 3.15
CA THR A 22 -14.15 4.59 2.52
C THR A 22 -13.82 5.99 2.01
N THR A 23 -12.65 6.48 2.36
CA THR A 23 -12.13 7.80 2.00
C THR A 23 -10.80 7.63 1.28
N ILE A 24 -10.67 8.14 0.06
CA ILE A 24 -9.43 8.08 -0.72
C ILE A 24 -8.71 9.41 -0.63
N LEU A 25 -7.40 9.37 -0.35
CA LEU A 25 -6.52 10.53 -0.45
C LEU A 25 -5.83 10.56 -1.81
N ILE A 26 -5.96 11.67 -2.54
CA ILE A 26 -5.36 11.89 -3.87
C ILE A 26 -4.54 13.19 -3.83
N GLY A 27 -3.44 13.24 -4.57
CA GLY A 27 -2.55 14.39 -4.62
C GLY A 27 -1.18 13.99 -5.15
N ALA A 28 -0.42 14.96 -5.65
CA ALA A 28 0.91 14.74 -6.20
C ALA A 28 1.90 14.18 -5.15
N VAL A 29 3.08 13.79 -5.61
CA VAL A 29 4.16 13.39 -4.70
C VAL A 29 4.51 14.56 -3.76
N ASP A 30 4.79 14.26 -2.49
CA ASP A 30 5.16 15.24 -1.45
C ASP A 30 4.11 16.30 -1.07
N THR A 31 2.84 16.12 -1.39
CA THR A 31 1.75 17.03 -0.94
C THR A 31 1.32 16.84 0.51
N GLY A 32 2.01 15.99 1.28
CA GLY A 32 1.69 15.74 2.70
C GLY A 32 0.59 14.71 2.97
N LYS A 33 0.08 13.98 1.95
CA LYS A 33 -0.97 12.94 2.09
C LYS A 33 -0.76 11.97 3.26
N SER A 34 0.42 11.38 3.37
CA SER A 34 0.70 10.42 4.44
C SER A 34 0.78 11.07 5.83
N THR A 35 1.20 12.34 5.91
CA THR A 35 1.17 13.12 7.16
C THR A 35 -0.27 13.42 7.56
N PHE A 36 -1.08 13.88 6.61
CA PHE A 36 -2.48 14.17 6.84
C PHE A 36 -3.28 12.90 7.18
N THR A 37 -2.99 11.76 6.54
CA THR A 37 -3.56 10.46 6.89
C THR A 37 -3.28 10.09 8.34
N LYS A 38 -2.03 10.28 8.80
CA LYS A 38 -1.65 10.03 10.20
C LYS A 38 -2.36 10.97 11.18
N TYR A 39 -2.54 12.23 10.81
CA TYR A 39 -3.35 13.18 11.58
C TYR A 39 -4.79 12.68 11.72
N LEU A 40 -5.45 12.34 10.61
CA LEU A 40 -6.84 11.86 10.60
C LEU A 40 -7.01 10.62 11.47
N ILE A 41 -6.09 9.65 11.39
CA ILE A 41 -6.12 8.44 12.23
C ILE A 41 -6.09 8.83 13.72
N LYS A 42 -5.14 9.67 14.13
CA LYS A 42 -5.02 10.09 15.54
C LYS A 42 -6.28 10.79 16.04
N GLU A 43 -6.77 11.77 15.29
CA GLU A 43 -7.96 12.54 15.68
C GLU A 43 -9.23 11.69 15.74
N LEU A 44 -9.43 10.78 14.78
CA LEU A 44 -10.56 9.86 14.77
C LEU A 44 -10.49 8.89 15.97
N LEU A 45 -9.30 8.37 16.29
CA LEU A 45 -9.11 7.51 17.47
C LEU A 45 -9.37 8.24 18.79
N THR A 46 -8.91 9.49 18.93
CA THR A 46 -9.24 10.35 20.09
C THR A 46 -10.75 10.54 20.22
N ASN A 47 -11.46 10.58 19.09
CA ASN A 47 -12.92 10.64 19.02
C ASN A 47 -13.61 9.27 19.14
N LYS A 48 -12.90 8.21 19.57
CA LYS A 48 -13.39 6.83 19.72
C LYS A 48 -13.95 6.22 18.42
N VAL A 49 -13.44 6.68 17.27
CA VAL A 49 -13.76 6.10 15.96
C VAL A 49 -12.67 5.13 15.57
N LYS A 50 -13.04 3.85 15.38
CA LYS A 50 -12.15 2.83 14.81
C LYS A 50 -11.87 3.13 13.35
N VAL A 51 -10.61 3.00 12.93
CA VAL A 51 -10.16 3.34 11.58
C VAL A 51 -9.32 2.22 11.02
N SER A 52 -9.47 1.91 9.73
CA SER A 52 -8.50 1.10 9.00
C SER A 52 -7.76 1.98 8.01
N LEU A 53 -6.44 1.88 7.98
CA LEU A 53 -5.60 2.46 6.95
C LEU A 53 -5.31 1.38 5.92
N VAL A 54 -5.62 1.65 4.66
CA VAL A 54 -5.10 0.94 3.50
C VAL A 54 -4.05 1.85 2.84
N ASP A 55 -2.78 1.52 3.04
CA ASP A 55 -1.67 2.22 2.40
C ASP A 55 -1.38 1.53 1.06
N SER A 56 -1.72 2.22 -0.02
CA SER A 56 -1.56 1.75 -1.39
C SER A 56 -0.45 2.48 -2.18
N ASP A 57 0.42 3.20 -1.48
CA ASP A 57 1.64 3.77 -2.06
C ASP A 57 2.77 2.74 -2.10
N ILE A 58 2.83 1.97 -3.20
CA ILE A 58 3.83 0.91 -3.37
C ILE A 58 5.28 1.43 -3.50
N GLY A 59 5.48 2.73 -3.70
CA GLY A 59 6.81 3.32 -3.87
C GLY A 59 7.38 3.88 -2.57
N GLN A 60 6.54 4.54 -1.76
CA GLN A 60 6.96 5.29 -0.58
C GLN A 60 6.04 5.05 0.64
N SER A 61 5.47 3.84 0.74
CA SER A 61 4.60 3.43 1.84
C SER A 61 5.12 3.85 3.22
N SER A 62 4.22 4.45 4.01
CA SER A 62 4.48 4.83 5.38
C SER A 62 4.24 3.68 6.37
N LEU A 63 3.27 2.82 6.06
CA LEU A 63 2.84 1.69 6.88
C LEU A 63 3.66 0.42 6.59
N GLY A 64 3.77 0.06 5.31
CA GLY A 64 4.47 -1.12 4.83
C GLY A 64 5.92 -0.86 4.41
N ILE A 65 6.39 -1.74 3.55
CA ILE A 65 7.64 -1.59 2.79
C ILE A 65 7.29 -1.37 1.31
N PRO A 66 8.25 -0.98 0.45
CA PRO A 66 7.94 -0.77 -0.96
C PRO A 66 7.60 -2.09 -1.67
N GLY A 67 6.78 -2.03 -2.71
CA GLY A 67 6.30 -3.18 -3.46
C GLY A 67 5.04 -3.87 -2.91
N ILE A 68 4.46 -3.36 -1.82
CA ILE A 68 3.24 -3.90 -1.23
C ILE A 68 2.16 -2.84 -1.08
N ILE A 69 0.90 -3.30 -1.11
CA ILE A 69 -0.24 -2.60 -0.52
C ILE A 69 -0.42 -3.19 0.88
N SER A 70 -0.76 -2.37 1.86
CA SER A 70 -0.84 -2.82 3.24
C SER A 70 -2.06 -2.28 3.97
N MET A 71 -2.55 -3.05 4.94
CA MET A 71 -3.69 -2.66 5.76
C MET A 71 -3.35 -2.76 7.24
N LYS A 72 -3.77 -1.76 8.01
CA LYS A 72 -3.75 -1.79 9.46
C LYS A 72 -5.08 -1.29 10.03
N ARG A 73 -5.61 -2.02 10.99
CA ARG A 73 -6.74 -1.61 11.82
C ARG A 73 -6.23 -0.91 13.09
N PHE A 74 -6.90 0.18 13.45
CA PHE A 74 -6.69 0.93 14.67
C PHE A 74 -8.00 1.01 15.45
N ASP A 75 -8.02 0.41 16.64
CA ASP A 75 -9.16 0.41 17.55
C ASP A 75 -9.01 1.45 18.66
N LYS A 76 -7.78 1.75 19.07
CA LYS A 76 -7.45 2.68 20.16
C LYS A 76 -6.17 3.46 19.86
N PRO A 77 -5.95 4.62 20.51
CA PRO A 77 -4.75 5.43 20.29
C PRO A 77 -3.42 4.67 20.43
N LYS A 78 -3.31 3.72 21.37
CA LYS A 78 -2.11 2.90 21.58
C LYS A 78 -1.73 2.03 20.37
N ASP A 79 -2.66 1.75 19.46
CA ASP A 79 -2.35 0.96 18.26
C ASP A 79 -1.43 1.75 17.29
N PHE A 80 -1.36 3.08 17.46
CA PHE A 80 -0.46 3.94 16.72
C PHE A 80 1.02 3.76 17.13
N ASP A 81 1.29 3.27 18.34
CA ASP A 81 2.64 3.00 18.84
C ASP A 81 3.34 1.89 18.03
N SER A 82 2.54 0.96 17.48
CA SER A 82 3.00 -0.09 16.58
C SER A 82 2.45 0.13 15.17
N PHE A 83 3.04 1.10 14.45
CA PHE A 83 2.64 1.43 13.08
C PHE A 83 3.19 0.42 12.04
N LYS A 84 2.75 -0.84 12.17
CA LYS A 84 3.10 -1.96 11.27
C LYS A 84 1.84 -2.63 10.73
N PRO A 85 1.86 -3.11 9.47
CA PRO A 85 0.68 -3.64 8.82
C PRO A 85 0.22 -4.95 9.46
N ASP A 86 -1.11 -5.14 9.49
CA ASP A 86 -1.74 -6.37 9.93
C ASP A 86 -1.94 -7.35 8.75
N LYS A 87 -2.13 -6.80 7.54
CA LYS A 87 -2.22 -7.52 6.27
C LYS A 87 -1.39 -6.83 5.20
N ILE A 88 -0.91 -7.62 4.24
CA ILE A 88 -0.14 -7.14 3.10
C ILE A 88 -0.62 -7.83 1.82
N PHE A 89 -0.45 -7.15 0.69
CA PHE A 89 -0.66 -7.67 -0.65
C PHE A 89 0.59 -7.36 -1.47
N PHE A 90 1.24 -8.38 -2.03
CA PHE A 90 2.44 -8.18 -2.84
C PHE A 90 2.09 -7.77 -4.27
N VAL A 91 2.49 -6.55 -4.66
CA VAL A 91 2.30 -6.02 -6.01
C VAL A 91 3.47 -6.38 -6.92
N GLY A 92 4.68 -6.47 -6.36
CA GLY A 92 5.86 -6.92 -7.09
C GLY A 92 6.57 -5.85 -7.92
N ASP A 93 6.19 -4.58 -7.80
CA ASP A 93 6.92 -3.45 -8.39
C ASP A 93 6.75 -2.20 -7.51
N ILE A 94 7.63 -1.24 -7.68
CA ILE A 94 7.59 0.08 -7.04
C ILE A 94 7.07 1.16 -7.98
N ASN A 95 6.98 0.88 -9.30
CA ASN A 95 6.41 1.77 -10.29
C ASN A 95 4.92 1.46 -10.49
N PRO A 96 4.01 2.33 -9.99
CA PRO A 96 2.58 2.07 -10.06
C PRO A 96 2.02 2.03 -11.49
N ALA A 97 2.64 2.72 -12.45
CA ALA A 97 2.20 2.71 -13.84
C ALA A 97 2.26 1.31 -14.48
N ARG A 98 3.14 0.43 -14.00
CA ARG A 98 3.32 -0.93 -14.55
C ARG A 98 2.35 -1.95 -14.00
N LYS A 99 1.66 -1.65 -12.90
CA LYS A 99 0.86 -2.63 -12.13
C LYS A 99 -0.55 -2.12 -11.80
N ILE A 100 -1.14 -1.28 -12.66
CA ILE A 100 -2.40 -0.58 -12.38
C ILE A 100 -3.52 -1.53 -11.93
N SER A 101 -3.82 -2.59 -12.69
CA SER A 101 -4.88 -3.55 -12.36
C SER A 101 -4.63 -4.24 -11.01
N ILE A 102 -3.43 -4.80 -10.84
CA ILE A 102 -2.99 -5.46 -9.60
C ILE A 102 -3.10 -4.51 -8.39
N MET A 103 -2.80 -3.23 -8.59
CA MET A 103 -2.94 -2.23 -7.52
C MET A 103 -4.40 -1.95 -7.16
N VAL A 104 -5.30 -1.91 -8.14
CA VAL A 104 -6.74 -1.75 -7.88
C VAL A 104 -7.25 -2.96 -7.11
N ASP A 105 -6.95 -4.18 -7.59
CA ASP A 105 -7.36 -5.44 -6.97
C ASP A 105 -6.83 -5.57 -5.53
N GLY A 106 -5.52 -5.35 -5.33
CA GLY A 106 -4.92 -5.42 -4.01
C GLY A 106 -5.44 -4.34 -3.04
N THR A 107 -5.85 -3.17 -3.55
CA THR A 107 -6.48 -2.13 -2.72
C THR A 107 -7.88 -2.56 -2.30
N MET A 108 -8.68 -3.11 -3.23
CA MET A 108 -10.02 -3.63 -2.97
C MET A 108 -9.98 -4.76 -1.95
N GLU A 109 -9.05 -5.71 -2.12
CA GLU A 109 -8.88 -6.82 -1.17
C GLU A 109 -8.62 -6.32 0.25
N MET A 110 -7.72 -5.34 0.43
CA MET A 110 -7.43 -4.77 1.74
C MET A 110 -8.62 -4.02 2.35
N ILE A 111 -9.42 -3.34 1.52
CA ILE A 111 -10.65 -2.66 1.95
C ILE A 111 -11.69 -3.69 2.41
N ASP A 112 -11.86 -4.78 1.65
CA ASP A 112 -12.85 -5.82 1.96
C ASP A 112 -12.49 -6.60 3.22
N ILE A 113 -11.18 -6.83 3.47
CA ILE A 113 -10.73 -7.36 4.76
C ILE A 113 -11.08 -6.38 5.90
N ALA A 114 -10.80 -5.08 5.75
CA ALA A 114 -11.13 -4.09 6.77
C ALA A 114 -12.64 -4.01 7.06
N ARG A 115 -13.48 -4.12 6.02
CA ARG A 115 -14.95 -4.19 6.14
C ARG A 115 -15.40 -5.45 6.86
N THR A 116 -14.83 -6.60 6.51
CA THR A 116 -15.11 -7.90 7.16
C THR A 116 -14.72 -7.89 8.63
N GLU A 117 -13.67 -7.16 9.00
CA GLU A 117 -13.27 -6.93 10.40
C GLU A 117 -14.19 -5.93 11.14
N GLY A 118 -15.23 -5.41 10.48
CA GLY A 118 -16.25 -4.55 11.05
C GLY A 118 -15.87 -3.06 11.11
N VAL A 119 -14.82 -2.64 10.41
CA VAL A 119 -14.35 -1.25 10.44
C VAL A 119 -15.12 -0.41 9.42
N LYS A 120 -15.81 0.62 9.90
CA LYS A 120 -16.69 1.47 9.07
C LYS A 120 -15.98 2.69 8.48
N THR A 121 -14.84 3.11 9.04
CA THR A 121 -14.07 4.26 8.55
C THR A 121 -12.75 3.76 8.00
N ILE A 122 -12.59 3.84 6.68
CA ILE A 122 -11.41 3.30 5.98
C ILE A 122 -10.74 4.45 5.24
N LEU A 123 -9.49 4.73 5.58
CA LEU A 123 -8.66 5.70 4.87
C LEU A 123 -7.78 4.96 3.88
N VAL A 124 -7.74 5.41 2.63
CA VAL A 124 -6.91 4.86 1.57
C VAL A 124 -5.86 5.89 1.19
N ASP A 125 -4.62 5.70 1.66
CA ASP A 125 -3.48 6.50 1.21
C ASP A 125 -3.02 5.98 -0.16
N THR A 126 -2.75 6.86 -1.11
CA THR A 126 -2.45 6.49 -2.50
C THR A 126 -1.13 7.07 -2.99
N THR A 127 -0.59 6.48 -4.05
CA THR A 127 0.61 6.97 -4.73
C THR A 127 0.47 8.43 -5.19
N GLY A 128 1.59 9.13 -5.36
CA GLY A 128 1.60 10.46 -5.97
C GLY A 128 1.48 10.49 -7.50
N LEU A 129 1.23 9.35 -8.17
CA LEU A 129 1.07 9.29 -9.63
C LEU A 129 -0.29 9.88 -10.02
N ILE A 130 -0.29 11.13 -10.46
CA ILE A 130 -1.49 11.87 -10.90
C ILE A 130 -1.40 12.33 -12.36
N ALA A 131 -0.18 12.52 -12.88
CA ALA A 131 0.04 13.02 -14.23
C ALA A 131 -0.10 11.92 -15.29
N GLY A 132 -0.43 12.34 -16.52
CA GLY A 132 -0.52 11.46 -17.68
C GLY A 132 -1.70 10.49 -17.65
N ASN A 133 -1.81 9.69 -18.72
CA ASN A 133 -2.86 8.68 -18.86
C ASN A 133 -2.75 7.62 -17.77
N GLU A 134 -1.55 7.28 -17.33
CA GLU A 134 -1.30 6.28 -16.30
C GLU A 134 -1.80 6.75 -14.93
N GLY A 135 -1.56 8.02 -14.58
CA GLY A 135 -2.08 8.62 -13.35
C GLY A 135 -3.59 8.68 -13.33
N MET A 136 -4.18 9.18 -14.42
CA MET A 136 -5.63 9.22 -14.57
C MET A 136 -6.24 7.81 -14.49
N THR A 137 -5.72 6.84 -15.25
CA THR A 137 -6.21 5.45 -15.28
C THR A 137 -6.13 4.81 -13.90
N LEU A 138 -5.02 5.00 -13.18
CA LEU A 138 -4.86 4.44 -11.83
C LEU A 138 -5.84 5.07 -10.83
N LYS A 139 -6.02 6.39 -10.85
CA LYS A 139 -6.94 7.07 -9.91
C LYS A 139 -8.39 6.72 -10.23
N MET A 140 -8.79 6.83 -11.49
CA MET A 140 -10.15 6.48 -11.92
C MET A 140 -10.45 5.00 -11.66
N GLY A 141 -9.53 4.09 -11.98
CA GLY A 141 -9.69 2.66 -11.70
C GLY A 141 -9.93 2.38 -10.22
N LYS A 142 -9.17 3.02 -9.32
CA LYS A 142 -9.40 2.92 -7.87
C LYS A 142 -10.74 3.52 -7.46
N ILE A 143 -11.08 4.72 -7.93
CA ILE A 143 -12.33 5.40 -7.56
C ILE A 143 -13.55 4.60 -8.01
N ILE A 144 -13.56 4.09 -9.25
CA ILE A 144 -14.64 3.27 -9.82
C ILE A 144 -14.80 1.95 -9.06
N ALA A 145 -13.70 1.26 -8.76
CA ALA A 145 -13.75 -0.01 -8.05
C ALA A 145 -14.18 0.18 -6.58
N ILE A 146 -13.63 1.18 -5.90
CA ILE A 146 -13.82 1.39 -4.46
C ILE A 146 -15.17 2.06 -4.16
N LYS A 147 -15.66 2.92 -5.07
CA LYS A 147 -16.83 3.79 -4.88
C LYS A 147 -16.76 4.51 -3.53
N PRO A 148 -15.72 5.33 -3.30
CA PRO A 148 -15.51 5.93 -1.99
C PRO A 148 -16.61 6.94 -1.67
N LYS A 149 -16.87 7.13 -0.37
CA LYS A 149 -17.80 8.17 0.09
C LYS A 149 -17.18 9.56 0.01
N HIS A 150 -15.87 9.62 0.25
CA HIS A 150 -15.11 10.85 0.29
C HIS A 150 -13.83 10.74 -0.54
N ILE A 151 -13.47 11.82 -1.22
CA ILE A 151 -12.14 12.04 -1.78
C ILE A 151 -11.53 13.24 -1.06
N LEU A 152 -10.33 13.07 -0.53
CA LEU A 152 -9.52 14.17 0.00
C LEU A 152 -8.44 14.48 -1.04
N ALA A 153 -8.64 15.56 -1.77
CA ALA A 153 -7.79 16.01 -2.87
C ALA A 153 -6.81 17.08 -2.36
N LEU A 154 -5.55 16.70 -2.17
CA LEU A 154 -4.48 17.61 -1.77
C LEU A 154 -3.79 18.10 -3.04
N GLN A 155 -4.02 19.35 -3.42
CA GLN A 155 -3.55 19.92 -4.68
C GLN A 155 -2.97 21.32 -4.51
N GLU A 156 -1.99 21.64 -5.34
CA GLU A 156 -1.55 23.00 -5.61
C GLU A 156 -2.14 23.47 -6.95
N GLY A 157 -2.99 24.50 -6.94
CA GLY A 157 -3.71 24.92 -8.14
C GLY A 157 -4.76 23.90 -8.60
N ASP A 158 -4.70 23.51 -9.88
CA ASP A 158 -5.68 22.67 -10.58
C ASP A 158 -5.10 21.32 -11.06
N GLU A 159 -3.94 20.91 -10.54
CA GLU A 159 -3.19 19.72 -10.99
C GLU A 159 -3.94 18.37 -10.85
N LEU A 160 -5.08 18.34 -10.17
CA LEU A 160 -5.95 17.17 -10.05
C LEU A 160 -7.25 17.28 -10.88
N GLU A 161 -7.56 18.45 -11.46
CA GLU A 161 -8.88 18.68 -12.05
C GLU A 161 -9.11 17.85 -13.31
N HIS A 162 -8.06 17.42 -14.03
CA HIS A 162 -8.18 16.44 -15.12
C HIS A 162 -8.70 15.07 -14.66
N ILE A 163 -8.65 14.78 -13.35
CA ILE A 163 -9.23 13.59 -12.73
C ILE A 163 -10.55 13.95 -12.04
N LEU A 164 -10.54 14.98 -11.19
CA LEU A 164 -11.66 15.30 -10.29
C LEU A 164 -12.90 15.82 -11.03
N SER A 165 -12.73 16.51 -12.16
CA SER A 165 -13.85 17.02 -12.97
C SER A 165 -14.70 15.91 -13.59
N LEU A 166 -14.17 14.69 -13.68
CA LEU A 166 -14.84 13.51 -14.24
C LEU A 166 -15.62 12.70 -13.19
N ILE A 167 -15.61 13.14 -11.94
CA ILE A 167 -16.17 12.42 -10.81
C ILE A 167 -17.47 13.08 -10.38
N GLU A 168 -18.56 12.30 -10.43
CA GLU A 168 -19.88 12.71 -9.99
C GLU A 168 -20.34 11.87 -8.78
N GLY A 169 -21.24 12.42 -7.97
CA GLY A 169 -21.89 11.69 -6.86
C GLY A 169 -21.00 11.35 -5.66
N ILE A 170 -19.74 11.80 -5.64
CA ILE A 170 -18.79 11.60 -4.53
C ILE A 170 -18.49 12.95 -3.86
N CYS A 171 -18.39 12.94 -2.52
CA CYS A 171 -18.03 14.14 -1.77
C CYS A 171 -16.51 14.41 -1.89
N ILE A 172 -16.14 15.43 -2.67
CA ILE A 172 -14.74 15.82 -2.90
C ILE A 172 -14.40 17.01 -2.00
N HIS A 173 -13.38 16.83 -1.16
CA HIS A 173 -12.77 17.88 -0.35
C HIS A 173 -11.45 18.29 -0.99
N ARG A 174 -11.42 19.47 -1.62
CA ARG A 174 -10.19 20.08 -2.13
C ARG A 174 -9.48 20.80 -0.99
N LEU A 175 -8.27 20.37 -0.70
CA LEU A 175 -7.44 20.83 0.41
C LEU A 175 -6.16 21.43 -0.15
N THR A 176 -5.72 22.52 0.48
CA THR A 176 -4.44 23.12 0.13
C THR A 176 -3.28 22.26 0.62
N VAL A 177 -2.20 22.21 -0.15
CA VAL A 177 -0.97 21.57 0.31
C VAL A 177 -0.40 22.37 1.48
N SER A 178 -0.10 21.69 2.59
CA SER A 178 0.47 22.36 3.75
C SER A 178 1.82 23.01 3.39
N PRO A 179 2.10 24.25 3.81
CA PRO A 179 3.38 24.91 3.55
C PRO A 179 4.57 24.19 4.19
N TYR A 180 4.33 23.29 5.15
CA TYR A 180 5.34 22.45 5.79
C TYR A 180 5.61 21.14 5.04
N ALA A 181 4.95 20.90 3.91
CA ALA A 181 5.15 19.71 3.11
C ALA A 181 6.55 19.68 2.50
N ARG A 182 7.38 18.76 2.97
CA ARG A 182 8.78 18.64 2.55
C ARG A 182 8.90 17.81 1.27
N LYS A 183 9.51 18.40 0.24
CA LYS A 183 9.95 17.67 -0.96
C LYS A 183 11.13 16.75 -0.64
N ARG A 184 11.00 15.45 -0.96
CA ARG A 184 12.07 14.45 -0.80
C ARG A 184 12.85 14.28 -2.09
N LYS A 185 14.18 14.40 -2.00
CA LYS A 185 15.09 14.14 -3.12
C LYS A 185 15.09 12.65 -3.47
N GLN A 186 15.45 12.32 -4.71
CA GLN A 186 15.51 10.93 -5.18
C GLN A 186 16.42 10.04 -4.31
N LYS A 187 17.57 10.55 -3.88
CA LYS A 187 18.50 9.85 -2.97
C LYS A 187 17.82 9.46 -1.65
N GLU A 188 17.10 10.39 -1.03
CA GLU A 188 16.37 10.14 0.23
C GLU A 188 15.27 9.08 0.04
N ARG A 189 14.62 9.07 -1.12
CA ARG A 189 13.63 8.03 -1.47
C ARG A 189 14.28 6.66 -1.64
N ILE A 190 15.49 6.58 -2.17
CA ILE A 190 16.25 5.32 -2.30
C ILE A 190 16.63 4.82 -0.90
N GLU A 191 17.26 5.68 -0.10
CA GLU A 191 17.70 5.36 1.27
C GLU A 191 16.52 4.92 2.15
N TYR A 192 15.38 5.60 2.05
CA TYR A 192 14.16 5.22 2.75
C TYR A 192 13.71 3.80 2.42
N ARG A 193 13.72 3.43 1.12
CA ARG A 193 13.33 2.10 0.64
C ARG A 193 14.30 1.03 1.15
N SER A 194 15.60 1.26 0.98
CA SER A 194 16.64 0.33 1.46
C SER A 194 16.55 0.09 2.97
N LYS A 195 16.31 1.15 3.76
CA LYS A 195 16.11 1.03 5.21
C LYS A 195 14.89 0.16 5.56
N LYS A 196 13.76 0.36 4.88
CA LYS A 196 12.53 -0.44 5.08
C LYS A 196 12.77 -1.92 4.77
N TYR A 197 13.49 -2.24 3.69
CA TYR A 197 13.85 -3.63 3.39
C TYR A 197 14.77 -4.24 4.45
N LEU A 198 15.81 -3.50 4.86
CA LEU A 198 16.74 -3.97 5.90
C LEU A 198 16.00 -4.26 7.22
N GLU A 199 15.08 -3.38 7.62
CA GLU A 199 14.25 -3.57 8.82
C GLU A 199 13.34 -4.80 8.69
N TYR A 200 12.67 -4.98 7.55
CA TYR A 200 11.78 -6.13 7.32
C TYR A 200 12.51 -7.46 7.33
N PHE A 201 13.66 -7.52 6.65
CA PHE A 201 14.46 -8.74 6.53
C PHE A 201 15.42 -8.97 7.70
N LYS A 202 15.42 -8.10 8.72
CA LYS A 202 16.23 -8.30 9.94
C LYS A 202 15.89 -9.63 10.60
N GLY A 203 16.90 -10.48 10.80
CA GLY A 203 16.72 -11.82 11.39
C GLY A 203 16.14 -12.88 10.44
N SER A 204 16.04 -12.59 9.15
CA SER A 204 15.64 -13.59 8.14
C SER A 204 16.64 -14.71 8.01
N ARG A 205 16.15 -15.90 7.66
CA ARG A 205 16.97 -17.10 7.46
C ARG A 205 16.90 -17.54 6.00
N THR A 206 17.94 -18.24 5.55
CA THR A 206 17.89 -18.96 4.28
C THR A 206 17.11 -20.25 4.48
N ILE A 207 16.17 -20.50 3.58
CA ILE A 207 15.20 -21.59 3.66
C ILE A 207 15.29 -22.36 2.35
N LYS A 208 15.34 -23.69 2.48
CA LYS A 208 15.43 -24.63 1.37
C LYS A 208 14.13 -25.41 1.28
N LEU A 209 13.46 -25.34 0.14
CA LEU A 209 12.15 -25.97 -0.07
C LEU A 209 12.11 -26.65 -1.44
N LEU A 210 11.28 -27.68 -1.59
CA LEU A 210 11.02 -28.27 -2.91
C LEU A 210 10.18 -27.29 -3.74
N HIS A 211 10.67 -26.85 -4.91
CA HIS A 211 9.98 -25.85 -5.71
C HIS A 211 8.62 -26.36 -6.21
N ARG A 212 8.50 -27.66 -6.49
CA ARG A 212 7.27 -28.33 -6.97
C ARG A 212 6.09 -28.25 -5.99
N ARG A 213 6.33 -27.82 -4.74
CA ARG A 213 5.26 -27.59 -3.75
C ARG A 213 4.52 -26.27 -3.96
N PHE A 214 5.01 -25.42 -4.85
CA PHE A 214 4.46 -24.08 -5.06
C PHE A 214 4.05 -23.89 -6.51
N GLU A 215 2.95 -23.17 -6.68
CA GLU A 215 2.64 -22.51 -7.94
C GLU A 215 3.33 -21.15 -7.97
N PHE A 216 3.93 -20.81 -9.11
CA PHE A 216 4.61 -19.53 -9.30
C PHE A 216 3.75 -18.62 -10.16
N PHE A 217 3.66 -17.36 -9.75
CA PHE A 217 2.90 -16.34 -10.46
C PHE A 217 3.76 -15.12 -10.72
N TYR A 218 3.63 -14.54 -11.90
CA TYR A 218 4.22 -13.26 -12.28
C TYR A 218 3.17 -12.44 -13.03
N ASN A 219 2.96 -11.19 -12.62
CA ASN A 219 1.94 -10.31 -13.20
C ASN A 219 0.53 -10.93 -13.26
N GLY A 220 0.14 -11.65 -12.20
CA GLY A 220 -1.17 -12.31 -12.12
C GLY A 220 -1.31 -13.58 -12.96
N LYS A 221 -0.29 -13.97 -13.72
CA LYS A 221 -0.28 -15.18 -14.54
C LYS A 221 0.57 -16.27 -13.89
N LYS A 222 0.13 -17.52 -13.96
CA LYS A 222 0.94 -18.67 -13.56
C LYS A 222 2.10 -18.83 -14.54
N ILE A 223 3.30 -19.07 -14.02
CA ILE A 223 4.53 -19.26 -14.81
C ILE A 223 5.16 -20.62 -14.49
N ASP A 224 5.92 -21.16 -15.45
CA ASP A 224 6.84 -22.28 -15.20
C ASP A 224 8.25 -21.73 -14.99
N ILE A 225 8.80 -21.94 -13.80
CA ILE A 225 10.14 -21.44 -13.44
C ILE A 225 11.29 -22.15 -14.18
N GLN A 226 11.02 -23.26 -14.86
CA GLN A 226 12.00 -23.93 -15.71
C GLN A 226 12.13 -23.26 -17.07
N GLU A 227 11.04 -22.68 -17.59
CA GLU A 227 11.01 -21.94 -18.85
C GLU A 227 11.26 -20.44 -18.64
N GLU A 228 10.78 -19.90 -17.52
CA GLU A 228 10.86 -18.50 -17.12
C GLU A 228 11.71 -18.36 -15.83
N PRO A 229 13.05 -18.30 -15.95
CA PRO A 229 13.93 -18.27 -14.80
C PRO A 229 13.74 -16.99 -13.98
N ILE A 230 13.53 -17.16 -12.68
CA ILE A 230 13.41 -16.06 -11.72
C ILE A 230 14.80 -15.49 -11.44
N LYS A 231 14.93 -14.16 -11.49
CA LYS A 231 16.18 -13.47 -11.17
C LYS A 231 16.52 -13.62 -9.67
N ALA A 232 17.71 -14.16 -9.38
CA ALA A 232 18.23 -14.19 -8.02
C ALA A 232 18.34 -12.78 -7.41
N GLY A 233 17.99 -12.65 -6.14
CA GLY A 233 17.93 -11.38 -5.41
C GLY A 233 16.59 -10.66 -5.54
N CYS A 234 15.65 -11.13 -6.36
CA CYS A 234 14.35 -10.48 -6.47
C CYS A 234 13.47 -10.71 -5.24
N LEU A 235 12.64 -9.73 -4.93
CA LEU A 235 11.60 -9.81 -3.92
C LEU A 235 10.48 -10.74 -4.42
N ILE A 236 9.99 -11.62 -3.54
CA ILE A 236 8.88 -12.52 -3.80
C ILE A 236 7.81 -12.41 -2.71
N GLY A 237 6.55 -12.52 -3.10
CA GLY A 237 5.41 -12.71 -2.22
C GLY A 237 5.28 -14.19 -1.86
N ILE A 238 5.23 -14.50 -0.57
CA ILE A 238 4.99 -15.85 -0.05
C ILE A 238 3.52 -15.92 0.33
N ASN A 239 2.76 -16.73 -0.40
CA ASN A 239 1.31 -16.72 -0.33
C ASN A 239 0.74 -18.04 0.20
N ARG A 240 -0.32 -17.92 1.00
CA ARG A 240 -1.27 -19.00 1.28
C ARG A 240 -2.48 -18.77 0.39
N ASN A 241 -2.65 -19.61 -0.61
CA ASN A 241 -3.59 -19.39 -1.70
C ASN A 241 -3.31 -18.04 -2.38
N ASP A 242 -4.29 -17.16 -2.47
CA ASP A 242 -4.19 -15.80 -3.00
C ASP A 242 -3.61 -14.79 -1.99
N LYS A 243 -3.56 -15.11 -0.69
CA LYS A 243 -3.17 -14.15 0.36
C LYS A 243 -1.67 -14.12 0.59
N THR A 244 -1.05 -12.94 0.45
CA THR A 244 0.35 -12.72 0.85
C THR A 244 0.48 -12.73 2.37
N VAL A 245 1.25 -13.68 2.90
CA VAL A 245 1.49 -13.81 4.35
C VAL A 245 2.84 -13.26 4.77
N ALA A 246 3.81 -13.23 3.86
CA ALA A 246 5.14 -12.71 4.06
C ALA A 246 5.82 -12.40 2.73
N LEU A 247 6.97 -11.76 2.79
CA LEU A 247 7.86 -11.56 1.66
C LEU A 247 9.13 -12.40 1.86
N GLY A 248 9.78 -12.69 0.75
CA GLY A 248 11.06 -13.37 0.69
C GLY A 248 11.96 -12.74 -0.35
N ILE A 249 13.25 -13.07 -0.31
CA ILE A 249 14.19 -12.82 -1.40
C ILE A 249 14.48 -14.17 -2.03
N PHE A 250 14.23 -14.29 -3.34
CA PHE A 250 14.56 -15.50 -4.07
C PHE A 250 16.08 -15.58 -4.25
N MET A 251 16.69 -16.68 -3.84
CA MET A 251 18.16 -16.85 -3.89
C MET A 251 18.61 -17.74 -5.05
N GLY A 252 17.71 -18.56 -5.63
CA GLY A 252 18.00 -19.42 -6.77
C GLY A 252 17.33 -20.79 -6.69
N LEU A 253 17.53 -21.57 -7.74
CA LEU A 253 17.17 -22.99 -7.84
C LEU A 253 18.43 -23.85 -7.94
N LEU A 254 18.39 -25.02 -7.31
CA LEU A 254 19.34 -26.10 -7.56
C LEU A 254 18.58 -27.42 -7.60
N LEU A 255 18.58 -28.07 -8.76
CA LEU A 255 17.78 -29.28 -9.01
C LEU A 255 16.30 -29.02 -8.68
N ASP A 256 15.73 -29.77 -7.75
CA ASP A 256 14.35 -29.68 -7.28
C ASP A 256 14.15 -28.69 -6.11
N LYS A 257 15.22 -28.00 -5.68
CA LYS A 257 15.21 -27.13 -4.51
C LYS A 257 15.23 -25.65 -4.89
N MET A 258 14.31 -24.90 -4.29
CA MET A 258 14.32 -23.44 -4.22
C MET A 258 14.95 -22.98 -2.92
N PHE A 259 15.80 -21.96 -3.03
CA PHE A 259 16.39 -21.24 -1.91
C PHE A 259 15.77 -19.85 -1.84
N LEU A 260 15.34 -19.45 -0.65
CA LEU A 260 14.85 -18.10 -0.39
C LEU A 260 15.31 -17.61 0.97
N LYS A 261 15.34 -16.30 1.17
CA LYS A 261 15.56 -15.66 2.46
C LYS A 261 14.27 -14.99 2.93
N SER A 262 13.76 -15.32 4.12
CA SER A 262 12.51 -14.74 4.64
C SER A 262 12.49 -14.68 6.17
N PRO A 263 11.77 -13.72 6.78
CA PRO A 263 11.47 -13.73 8.21
C PRO A 263 10.36 -14.74 8.59
N LEU A 264 9.69 -15.37 7.61
CA LEU A 264 8.60 -16.31 7.86
C LEU A 264 9.11 -17.57 8.59
N LYS A 265 8.55 -17.84 9.78
CA LYS A 265 8.96 -18.96 10.64
C LYS A 265 8.51 -20.34 10.16
N SER A 266 7.38 -20.42 9.45
CA SER A 266 6.77 -21.69 9.01
C SER A 266 6.14 -21.55 7.63
N PHE A 267 6.40 -22.53 6.78
CA PHE A 267 5.85 -22.63 5.42
C PHE A 267 4.63 -23.57 5.36
N LYS A 268 4.04 -23.93 6.51
CA LYS A 268 2.82 -24.76 6.54
C LYS A 268 1.66 -24.02 5.86
N GLY A 269 1.07 -24.67 4.86
CA GLY A 269 -0.04 -24.13 4.06
C GLY A 269 0.38 -23.09 3.03
N ILE A 270 1.68 -22.84 2.83
CA ILE A 270 2.15 -22.02 1.72
C ILE A 270 2.19 -22.89 0.47
N ASN A 271 1.54 -22.41 -0.59
CA ASN A 271 1.39 -23.13 -1.87
C ASN A 271 1.59 -22.21 -3.08
N ARG A 272 1.81 -20.91 -2.88
CA ARG A 272 1.97 -19.94 -3.96
C ARG A 272 3.14 -19.01 -3.70
N ILE A 273 3.93 -18.75 -4.74
CA ILE A 273 4.98 -17.74 -4.78
C ILE A 273 4.63 -16.73 -5.86
N VAL A 274 4.61 -15.44 -5.51
CA VAL A 274 4.41 -14.35 -6.46
C VAL A 274 5.76 -13.67 -6.70
N VAL A 275 6.19 -13.61 -7.95
CA VAL A 275 7.48 -13.03 -8.35
C VAL A 275 7.32 -11.54 -8.60
N GLY A 276 8.29 -10.75 -8.14
CA GLY A 276 8.36 -9.31 -8.38
C GLY A 276 9.62 -8.88 -9.11
N ASP A 277 9.60 -7.65 -9.63
CA ASP A 277 10.66 -6.99 -10.39
C ASP A 277 11.59 -6.15 -9.51
N ILE A 278 11.49 -6.30 -8.19
CA ILE A 278 12.21 -5.48 -7.22
C ILE A 278 13.44 -6.23 -6.72
N VAL A 279 14.60 -5.56 -6.73
CA VAL A 279 15.80 -6.00 -6.03
C VAL A 279 15.98 -5.09 -4.80
N PRO A 280 15.76 -5.61 -3.56
CA PRO A 280 15.80 -4.84 -2.32
C PRO A 280 17.16 -4.22 -1.95
#